data_AF-A0AAF0DCN0-F1
#
_entry.id   AF-A0AAF0DCN0-F1
#
_cell.length_a   1.000
_cell.length_b   1.000
_cell.length_c   1.000
_cell.angle_alpha   90.00
_cell.angle_beta   90.00
_cell.angle_gamma   90.00
#
_symmetry.space_group_name_H-M   'P 1'
#
loop_
_entity.id
_entity.type
_entity.pdbx_description
1 polymer ?
#
loop_
_entity_poly.entity_id
_entity_poly.type
_entity_poly.pdbx_seq_one_letter_code
_entity_poly.pdbx_strand_id
1 'polypeptide(L)'
;MPKADQDVGTGLVGAPACGDVMKLQIRVDKDSNTISDVKFKTFGCGSAIASSSYLTELVRGMSLDEAAKIRNTEIAKELCLPPVKLHCSMLAEDAIKSAISNYYTKNPNAAPTNLSGTGSSVPRAKDQAVRGQVTEAAAN
;
A
#
# COMPACT_ATOMS: atom_id res chain seq x y z
N MET A 1 1.01 -3.40 -18.22
CA MET A 1 2.31 -3.78 -17.62
C MET A 1 2.27 -5.27 -17.35
N PRO A 2 3.27 -6.04 -17.80
CA PRO A 2 3.42 -7.44 -17.42
C PRO A 2 3.48 -7.53 -15.89
N LYS A 3 2.68 -8.42 -15.29
CA LYS A 3 2.70 -8.62 -13.82
C LYS A 3 3.97 -9.33 -13.34
N ALA A 4 4.68 -10.00 -14.26
CA ALA A 4 5.86 -10.80 -14.00
C ALA A 4 7.13 -9.97 -13.83
N ASP A 5 7.11 -8.71 -14.25
CA ASP A 5 8.22 -7.78 -14.13
C ASP A 5 8.55 -7.53 -12.64
N GLN A 6 9.84 -7.55 -12.31
CA GLN A 6 10.33 -7.34 -10.93
C GLN A 6 10.21 -5.88 -10.50
N ASP A 7 10.27 -4.93 -11.45
CA ASP A 7 10.05 -3.50 -11.26
C ASP A 7 8.57 -3.14 -11.05
N VAL A 8 7.64 -4.10 -11.18
CA VAL A 8 6.19 -3.85 -11.11
C VAL A 8 5.59 -4.35 -9.80
N GLY A 9 5.10 -3.40 -9.00
CA GLY A 9 4.22 -3.65 -7.85
C GLY A 9 2.76 -3.73 -8.27
N THR A 10 1.99 -4.65 -7.71
CA THR A 10 0.54 -4.75 -7.98
C THR A 10 -0.23 -4.88 -6.68
N GLY A 11 -1.18 -3.96 -6.46
CA GLY A 11 -2.16 -3.99 -5.38
C GLY A 11 -3.54 -4.32 -5.92
N LEU A 12 -4.24 -5.26 -5.28
CA LEU A 12 -5.64 -5.56 -5.55
C LEU A 12 -6.40 -5.40 -4.24
N VAL A 13 -7.32 -4.44 -4.20
CA VAL A 13 -8.12 -4.11 -3.02
C VAL A 13 -9.58 -4.02 -3.40
N GLY A 14 -10.47 -4.23 -2.43
CA GLY A 14 -11.91 -4.12 -2.64
C GLY A 14 -12.66 -3.87 -1.35
N ALA A 15 -13.75 -3.13 -1.45
CA ALA A 15 -14.67 -2.79 -0.37
C ALA A 15 -15.97 -3.61 -0.55
N PRO A 16 -16.12 -4.77 0.12
CA PRO A 16 -17.26 -5.67 -0.10
C PRO A 16 -18.61 -5.04 0.25
N ALA A 17 -18.64 -4.02 1.12
CA ALA A 17 -19.86 -3.31 1.49
C ALA A 17 -20.45 -2.45 0.37
N CYS A 18 -19.61 -1.91 -0.52
CA CYS A 18 -20.02 -0.98 -1.58
C CYS A 18 -19.85 -1.57 -2.98
N GLY A 19 -19.19 -2.74 -3.10
CA GLY A 19 -18.90 -3.39 -4.36
C GLY A 19 -17.76 -2.75 -5.16
N ASP A 20 -17.03 -1.80 -4.56
CA ASP A 20 -15.90 -1.16 -5.21
C ASP A 20 -14.68 -2.09 -5.20
N VAL A 21 -14.02 -2.25 -6.34
CA VAL A 21 -12.81 -3.08 -6.51
C VAL A 21 -11.80 -2.30 -7.32
N MET A 22 -10.59 -2.15 -6.79
CA MET A 22 -9.51 -1.43 -7.44
C MET A 22 -8.27 -2.31 -7.56
N LYS A 23 -7.70 -2.31 -8.77
CA LYS A 23 -6.38 -2.86 -9.05
C LYS A 23 -5.43 -1.73 -9.44
N LEU A 24 -4.38 -1.54 -8.67
CA LEU A 24 -3.32 -0.57 -8.96
C LEU A 24 -2.04 -1.31 -9.34
N GLN A 25 -1.35 -0.81 -10.36
CA GLN A 25 -0.04 -1.29 -10.76
C GLN A 25 0.90 -0.10 -10.85
N ILE A 26 2.04 -0.21 -10.17
CA ILE A 26 3.10 0.79 -10.17
C ILE A 26 4.36 0.18 -10.78
N ARG A 27 5.09 0.95 -11.56
CA ARG A 27 6.45 0.64 -12.01
C ARG A 27 7.42 1.51 -11.24
N VAL A 28 8.47 0.90 -10.71
CA VAL A 28 9.47 1.56 -9.88
C VAL A 28 10.81 1.48 -10.56
N ASP A 29 11.50 2.62 -10.65
CA ASP A 29 12.89 2.66 -11.09
C ASP A 29 13.81 2.20 -9.96
N LYS A 30 14.60 1.16 -10.22
CA LYS A 30 15.46 0.51 -9.21
C LYS A 30 16.55 1.44 -8.66
N ASP A 31 17.00 2.41 -9.46
CA ASP A 31 18.11 3.29 -9.10
C ASP A 31 17.65 4.44 -8.20
N SER A 32 16.45 4.97 -8.43
CA SER A 32 15.91 6.16 -7.74
C SER A 32 14.82 5.85 -6.72
N ASN A 33 14.37 4.58 -6.62
CA ASN A 33 13.19 4.16 -5.84
C ASN A 33 11.96 5.06 -6.09
N THR A 34 11.84 5.57 -7.32
CA THR A 34 10.79 6.48 -7.75
C THR A 34 9.80 5.77 -8.66
N ILE A 35 8.53 6.13 -8.55
CA ILE A 35 7.46 5.57 -9.36
C ILE A 35 7.49 6.21 -10.75
N SER A 36 7.89 5.47 -11.78
CA SER A 36 8.00 5.98 -13.15
C SER A 36 6.71 5.89 -13.95
N ASP A 37 5.88 4.87 -13.71
CA ASP A 37 4.57 4.74 -14.35
C ASP A 37 3.55 4.09 -13.43
N VAL A 38 2.29 4.47 -13.59
CA VAL A 38 1.18 4.02 -12.75
C VAL A 38 -0.03 3.76 -13.62
N LYS A 39 -0.65 2.60 -13.43
CA LYS A 39 -1.89 2.21 -14.12
C LYS A 39 -2.88 1.66 -13.12
N PHE A 40 -4.12 2.11 -13.22
CA PHE A 40 -5.21 1.60 -12.41
C PHE A 40 -6.28 0.95 -13.28
N LYS A 41 -6.99 -0.01 -12.68
CA LYS A 41 -8.25 -0.55 -13.18
C LYS A 41 -9.19 -0.63 -12.00
N THR A 42 -10.25 0.16 -12.03
CA THR A 42 -11.20 0.25 -10.92
C THR A 42 -12.61 -0.04 -11.42
N PHE A 43 -13.39 -0.70 -10.57
CA PHE A 43 -14.81 -0.95 -10.73
C PHE A 43 -15.49 -0.35 -9.51
N GLY A 44 -16.43 0.56 -9.72
CA GLY A 44 -17.08 1.23 -8.61
C GLY A 44 -17.84 2.46 -9.04
N CYS A 45 -18.28 3.23 -8.05
CA CYS A 45 -18.96 4.50 -8.30
C CYS A 45 -18.01 5.56 -8.90
N GLY A 46 -18.58 6.60 -9.53
CA GLY A 46 -17.78 7.69 -10.14
C GLY A 46 -16.81 8.36 -9.16
N SER A 47 -17.14 8.39 -7.86
CA SER A 47 -16.25 8.89 -6.80
C SER A 47 -15.01 8.00 -6.62
N ALA A 48 -15.16 6.67 -6.68
CA ALA A 48 -14.02 5.75 -6.63
C ALA A 48 -13.14 5.89 -7.88
N ILE A 49 -13.73 6.12 -9.06
CA ILE A 49 -12.98 6.38 -10.29
C ILE A 49 -12.18 7.68 -10.17
N ALA A 50 -12.79 8.75 -9.68
CA ALA A 50 -12.13 10.04 -9.46
C ALA A 50 -10.97 9.93 -8.45
N SER A 51 -11.19 9.29 -7.29
CA SER A 51 -10.14 9.02 -6.30
C SER A 51 -8.99 8.22 -6.88
N SER A 52 -9.29 7.19 -7.67
CA SER A 52 -8.27 6.35 -8.32
C SER A 52 -7.43 7.14 -9.31
N SER A 53 -8.09 7.96 -10.15
CA SER A 53 -7.43 8.79 -11.14
C SER A 53 -6.56 9.87 -10.51
N TYR A 54 -7.04 10.51 -9.45
CA TYR A 54 -6.27 11.51 -8.73
C TYR A 54 -5.03 10.90 -8.07
N LEU A 55 -5.19 9.75 -7.42
CA LEU A 55 -4.07 9.02 -6.82
C LEU A 55 -2.97 8.73 -7.84
N THR A 56 -3.31 8.27 -9.05
CA THR A 56 -2.29 7.91 -10.05
C THR A 56 -1.47 9.09 -10.54
N GLU A 57 -2.07 10.29 -10.60
CA GLU A 57 -1.34 11.50 -10.94
C GLU A 57 -0.50 11.99 -9.75
N LEU A 58 -1.01 11.86 -8.52
CA LEU A 58 -0.28 12.23 -7.32
C LEU A 58 0.98 11.37 -7.12
N VAL A 59 0.89 10.05 -7.29
CA VAL A 59 2.02 9.13 -7.02
C VAL A 59 3.06 9.08 -8.15
N ARG A 60 2.75 9.62 -9.33
CA ARG A 60 3.68 9.59 -10.46
C ARG A 60 4.87 10.52 -10.17
N GLY A 61 6.08 9.99 -10.22
CA GLY A 61 7.30 10.75 -9.91
C GLY A 61 7.59 10.91 -8.41
N MET A 62 6.77 10.35 -7.52
CA MET A 62 7.08 10.28 -6.09
C MET A 62 7.96 9.07 -5.76
N SER A 63 8.73 9.17 -4.67
CA SER A 63 9.42 8.02 -4.10
C SER A 63 8.42 7.07 -3.43
N LEU A 64 8.80 5.80 -3.25
CA LEU A 64 7.97 4.82 -2.55
C LEU A 64 7.60 5.27 -1.13
N ASP A 65 8.53 5.91 -0.41
CA ASP A 65 8.34 6.39 0.96
C ASP A 65 7.29 7.50 1.02
N GLU A 66 7.31 8.44 0.07
CA GLU A 66 6.32 9.52 -0.01
C GLU A 66 4.96 8.97 -0.45
N ALA A 67 4.94 8.08 -1.43
CA ALA A 67 3.71 7.43 -1.88
C ALA A 67 3.05 6.61 -0.76
N ALA A 68 3.83 6.03 0.16
CA ALA A 68 3.33 5.30 1.32
C ALA A 68 2.73 6.20 2.42
N LYS A 69 3.10 7.49 2.45
CA LYS A 69 2.59 8.48 3.42
C LYS A 69 1.26 9.10 3.02
N ILE A 70 0.83 8.92 1.76
CA ILE A 70 -0.43 9.44 1.25
C ILE A 70 -1.59 8.92 2.11
N ARG A 71 -2.49 9.83 2.50
CA ARG A 71 -3.65 9.53 3.33
C ARG A 71 -4.95 9.80 2.58
N ASN A 72 -5.98 9.02 2.91
CA ASN A 72 -7.33 9.19 2.41
C ASN A 72 -7.88 10.61 2.65
N THR A 73 -7.46 11.28 3.73
CA THR A 73 -7.91 12.62 4.10
C THR A 73 -7.49 13.68 3.08
N GLU A 74 -6.31 13.53 2.50
CA GLU A 74 -5.79 14.45 1.47
C GLU A 74 -6.55 14.28 0.17
N ILE A 75 -6.73 13.03 -0.27
CA ILE A 75 -7.53 12.67 -1.45
C ILE A 75 -8.97 13.15 -1.31
N ALA A 76 -9.58 12.95 -0.14
CA ALA A 76 -10.95 13.37 0.13
C ALA A 76 -11.11 14.89 0.13
N LYS A 77 -10.10 15.62 0.64
CA LYS A 77 -10.11 17.08 0.66
C LYS A 77 -10.00 17.64 -0.75
N GLU A 78 -9.11 17.10 -1.58
CA GLU A 78 -8.93 17.58 -2.95
C GLU A 78 -10.18 17.34 -3.81
N LEU A 79 -10.81 16.18 -3.64
CA LEU A 79 -12.02 15.81 -4.38
C LEU A 79 -13.31 16.35 -3.73
N CYS A 80 -13.19 17.16 -2.67
CA CYS A 80 -14.32 17.71 -1.90
C CYS A 80 -15.38 16.63 -1.55
N LEU A 81 -14.92 15.42 -1.17
CA LEU A 81 -15.81 14.30 -0.93
C LEU A 81 -16.65 14.56 0.33
N PRO A 82 -17.97 14.34 0.27
CA PRO A 82 -18.80 14.41 1.47
C PRO A 82 -18.41 13.30 2.45
N PRO A 83 -18.63 13.48 3.77
CA PRO A 83 -18.23 12.51 4.81
C PRO A 83 -18.73 11.08 4.57
N VAL A 84 -19.89 10.94 3.91
CA VAL A 84 -20.51 9.64 3.59
C VAL A 84 -19.70 8.84 2.55
N LYS A 85 -18.89 9.50 1.71
CA LYS A 85 -18.14 8.87 0.60
C LYS A 85 -16.64 8.70 0.86
N LEU A 86 -16.20 8.82 2.11
CA LEU A 86 -14.79 8.65 2.49
C LEU A 86 -14.24 7.24 2.24
N HIS A 87 -15.10 6.21 2.12
CA HIS A 87 -14.65 4.87 1.76
C HIS A 87 -13.97 4.82 0.37
N CYS A 88 -14.36 5.70 -0.56
CA CYS A 88 -13.74 5.78 -1.88
C CYS A 88 -12.29 6.29 -1.82
N SER A 89 -11.94 7.15 -0.86
CA SER A 89 -10.56 7.61 -0.65
C SER A 89 -9.74 6.62 0.16
N MET A 90 -10.36 5.86 1.08
CA MET A 90 -9.71 4.73 1.76
C MET A 90 -9.28 3.64 0.77
N LEU A 91 -10.13 3.31 -0.21
CA LEU A 91 -9.81 2.34 -1.25
C LEU A 91 -8.53 2.72 -2.02
N ALA A 92 -8.37 4.00 -2.34
CA ALA A 92 -7.20 4.53 -3.03
C ALA A 92 -5.92 4.42 -2.16
N GLU A 93 -6.01 4.78 -0.88
CA GLU A 93 -4.91 4.64 0.09
C GLU A 93 -4.49 3.17 0.26
N ASP A 94 -5.44 2.26 0.41
CA ASP A 94 -5.15 0.83 0.57
C ASP A 94 -4.51 0.25 -0.70
N ALA A 95 -4.94 0.71 -1.87
CA ALA A 95 -4.41 0.26 -3.16
C ALA A 95 -2.92 0.59 -3.31
N ILE A 96 -2.49 1.82 -2.96
CA ILE A 96 -1.08 2.22 -3.07
C ILE A 96 -0.21 1.46 -2.08
N LYS A 97 -0.64 1.33 -0.82
CA LYS A 97 0.09 0.57 0.20
C LYS A 97 0.24 -0.89 -0.19
N SER A 98 -0.81 -1.51 -0.72
CA SER A 98 -0.79 -2.89 -1.22
C SER A 98 0.18 -3.04 -2.41
N ALA A 99 0.18 -2.11 -3.36
CA ALA A 99 1.08 -2.14 -4.51
C ALA A 99 2.56 -1.99 -4.12
N ILE A 100 2.85 -1.10 -3.18
CA ILE A 100 4.20 -0.89 -2.62
C ILE A 100 4.65 -2.14 -1.85
N SER A 101 3.81 -2.70 -0.98
CA SER A 101 4.10 -3.94 -0.26
C SER A 101 4.40 -5.11 -1.20
N ASN A 102 3.64 -5.22 -2.30
CA ASN A 102 3.89 -6.23 -3.33
C ASN A 102 5.24 -6.05 -4.02
N TYR A 103 5.63 -4.80 -4.29
CA TYR A 103 6.96 -4.50 -4.85
C TYR A 103 8.10 -4.93 -3.91
N TYR A 104 8.00 -4.61 -2.61
CA TYR A 104 8.99 -5.03 -1.61
C TYR A 104 9.04 -6.55 -1.42
N THR A 105 7.89 -7.24 -1.52
CA THR A 105 7.84 -8.71 -1.43
C THR A 105 8.60 -9.38 -2.59
N LYS A 106 8.58 -8.77 -3.77
CA LYS A 106 9.35 -9.25 -4.94
C LYS A 106 10.83 -8.86 -4.89
N ASN A 107 11.15 -7.74 -4.22
CA ASN A 107 12.49 -7.18 -4.12
C ASN A 107 12.92 -7.04 -2.64
N PRO A 108 13.30 -8.14 -1.97
CA PRO A 108 13.65 -8.13 -0.54
C PRO A 108 14.90 -7.31 -0.20
N ASN A 109 15.68 -6.89 -1.21
CA ASN A 109 16.84 -6.00 -1.04
C ASN A 109 16.49 -4.50 -1.14
N ALA A 110 15.26 -4.15 -1.52
CA ALA A 110 14.79 -2.76 -1.46
C ALA A 110 14.51 -2.40 0.01
N ALA A 111 15.09 -1.29 0.49
CA ALA A 111 15.06 -0.91 1.90
C ALA A 111 13.63 -0.97 2.47
N PRO A 112 13.38 -1.75 3.54
CA PRO A 112 12.04 -1.91 4.09
C PRO A 112 11.59 -0.59 4.74
N THR A 113 10.56 0.03 4.17
CA THR A 113 9.80 1.08 4.87
C THR A 113 8.99 0.45 6.00
N ASN A 114 8.97 1.11 7.16
CA ASN A 114 8.16 0.72 8.31
C ASN A 114 6.66 0.88 8.01
N LEU A 115 6.08 -0.10 7.32
CA LEU A 115 4.66 -0.16 6.98
C LEU A 115 4.00 -1.41 7.60
N SER A 116 4.28 -1.68 8.88
CA SER A 116 3.52 -2.68 9.64
C SER A 116 2.31 -2.01 10.27
N GLY A 117 1.17 -2.07 9.57
CA GLY A 117 -0.04 -1.41 10.05
C GLY A 117 -1.38 -1.97 9.60
N THR A 118 -1.48 -3.05 8.83
CA THR A 118 -2.75 -3.78 8.61
C THR A 118 -2.47 -5.18 8.07
N GLY A 119 -2.98 -6.20 8.75
CA GLY A 119 -2.65 -7.60 8.55
C GLY A 119 -3.18 -8.23 7.26
N SER A 120 -2.31 -8.99 6.62
CA SER A 120 -2.63 -10.32 6.11
C SER A 120 -1.46 -11.21 6.45
N SER A 121 -1.73 -12.27 7.20
CA SER A 121 -0.77 -13.18 7.81
C SER A 121 0.23 -13.75 6.81
N VAL A 122 1.51 -13.45 7.01
CA VAL A 122 2.60 -14.23 6.42
C VAL A 122 2.64 -15.60 7.12
N PRO A 123 2.65 -16.74 6.40
CA PRO A 123 2.82 -18.04 7.03
C PRO A 123 4.23 -18.12 7.62
N ARG A 124 4.30 -18.22 8.95
CA ARG A 124 5.52 -18.31 9.74
C ARG A 124 6.14 -19.69 9.53
N ALA A 125 7.20 -19.76 8.74
CA ALA A 125 8.07 -20.92 8.69
C ALA A 125 9.29 -20.69 9.59
N LYS A 126 9.46 -21.61 10.55
CA LYS A 126 10.63 -21.88 11.40
C LYS A 126 10.66 -21.20 12.77
N ASP A 127 10.04 -21.92 13.68
CA ASP A 127 10.39 -22.09 15.08
C ASP A 127 11.89 -22.44 15.25
N GLN A 128 12.65 -21.64 16.01
CA GLN A 128 13.44 -22.12 17.16
C GLN A 128 14.31 -21.03 17.81
N ALA A 129 14.27 -21.09 19.16
CA ALA A 129 15.31 -20.70 20.12
C ALA A 129 15.58 -19.22 20.34
N VAL A 130 15.09 -18.68 21.48
CA VAL A 130 15.91 -18.31 22.65
C VAL A 130 14.93 -18.10 23.84
N ARG A 131 14.92 -19.05 24.78
CA ARG A 131 14.31 -18.88 26.11
C ARG A 131 15.43 -19.05 27.12
N GLY A 132 15.88 -17.96 27.71
CA GLY A 132 17.01 -17.93 28.63
C GLY A 132 16.92 -16.74 29.58
N GLN A 133 16.25 -16.98 30.72
CA GLN A 133 16.54 -16.47 32.07
C GLN A 133 16.46 -14.95 32.32
N VAL A 134 15.39 -14.54 33.01
CA VAL A 134 15.36 -13.36 33.88
C VAL A 134 15.39 -13.89 35.31
N THR A 135 16.46 -13.65 36.06
CA THR A 135 16.54 -13.88 37.50
C THR A 135 16.25 -12.57 38.20
N GLU A 136 15.13 -12.50 38.91
CA GLU A 136 14.75 -11.44 39.85
C GLU A 136 15.59 -11.58 41.12
N ALA A 137 16.37 -10.56 41.44
CA ALA A 137 17.07 -10.41 42.71
C ALA A 137 16.17 -9.62 43.66
N ALA A 138 15.59 -10.30 44.66
CA ALA A 138 14.98 -9.67 45.81
C ALA A 138 16.06 -9.34 46.84
N ALA A 139 16.23 -8.04 47.11
CA ALA A 139 16.99 -7.50 48.23
C ALA A 139 16.08 -6.49 48.95
N ASN A 140 15.57 -6.91 50.11
CA ASN A 140 15.36 -6.14 51.36
C ASN A 140 14.34 -6.86 52.24
#